data_AF-A0A5M9TKA5-F1
#
_entry.id   AF-A0A5M9TKA5-F1
#
_cell.length_a   1.000
_cell.length_b   1.000
_cell.length_c   1.000
_cell.angle_alpha   90.00
_cell.angle_beta   90.00
_cell.angle_gamma   90.00
#
_symmetry.space_group_name_H-M   'P 1'
#
loop_
_entity.id
_entity.type
_entity.pdbx_description
1 polymer ?
#
loop_
_entity_poly.entity_id
_entity_poly.type
_entity_poly.pdbx_seq_one_letter_code
_entity_poly.pdbx_strand_id
1 'polypeptide(L)'
;MPRSQNALIEAVAAVNPNTVVVLQNGSPVEMPWADQVKGIMETYLGGDAIGAATVNILYGKVNPSGRLAESFPKKVEDNPSYLFYIGENDNVEYREGVFVGYRYYETKKCDVLFPFGHGLSYTHFDYSNLRLSHTTLNSETETMSVEVDVTNTGEVEGREVVQLYVAPHKGVILRPIKELKGFTKVNLKPNETKTVTFALDKRSFAYWNLELNDWHVEDGNYDIVIGKNVHDDVLKQTLSVRGITIFVGKLTELSTIGDVILNPKGAAYWEKIQPRVIEGAKQKGFTSETDVENESDHRTEVMFSLPINTLCFIIPDYTIDELNTALEEINKDDWRIY
;
A
#
# COMPACT_ATOMS: atom_id res chain seq x y z
N MET A 1 25.93 1.20 -14.89
CA MET A 1 27.32 0.69 -14.95
C MET A 1 28.08 1.34 -16.10
N PRO A 2 29.42 1.40 -16.08
CA PRO A 2 30.22 1.82 -17.23
C PRO A 2 29.89 1.02 -18.49
N ARG A 3 29.75 1.69 -19.64
CA ARG A 3 29.34 1.07 -20.91
C ARG A 3 30.21 -0.12 -21.33
N SER A 4 31.51 -0.06 -21.04
CA SER A 4 32.46 -1.15 -21.35
C SER A 4 32.16 -2.43 -20.58
N GLN A 5 31.63 -2.35 -19.36
CA GLN A 5 31.26 -3.53 -18.57
C GLN A 5 30.03 -4.23 -19.16
N ASN A 6 29.01 -3.48 -19.59
CA ASN A 6 27.85 -4.05 -20.27
C ASN A 6 28.26 -4.77 -21.57
N ALA A 7 29.07 -4.11 -22.42
CA ALA A 7 29.55 -4.72 -23.66
C ALA A 7 30.38 -5.98 -23.43
N LEU A 8 31.19 -6.03 -22.37
CA LEU A 8 31.94 -7.22 -21.99
C LEU A 8 31.02 -8.37 -21.57
N ILE A 9 30.02 -8.10 -20.73
CA ILE A 9 29.08 -9.13 -20.26
C ILE A 9 28.31 -9.72 -21.44
N GLU A 10 27.78 -8.88 -22.33
CA GLU A 10 27.08 -9.30 -23.54
C GLU A 10 27.97 -10.18 -24.44
N ALA A 11 29.21 -9.76 -24.68
CA ALA A 11 30.16 -10.52 -25.51
C ALA A 11 30.50 -11.89 -24.90
N VAL A 12 30.66 -11.97 -23.57
CA VAL A 12 30.93 -13.23 -22.86
C VAL A 12 29.70 -14.15 -22.86
N ALA A 13 28.51 -13.61 -22.57
CA ALA A 13 27.26 -14.35 -22.57
C ALA A 13 26.92 -14.93 -23.95
N ALA A 14 27.23 -14.21 -25.03
CA ALA A 14 27.02 -14.64 -26.41
C ALA A 14 27.82 -15.91 -26.79
N VAL A 15 29.01 -16.10 -26.20
CA VAL A 15 29.86 -17.27 -26.48
C VAL A 15 29.82 -18.35 -25.41
N ASN A 16 29.31 -18.03 -24.21
CA ASN A 16 29.13 -18.99 -23.13
C ASN A 16 27.76 -18.80 -22.45
N PRO A 17 26.79 -19.69 -22.72
CA PRO A 17 25.46 -19.59 -22.13
C PRO A 17 25.46 -19.93 -20.63
N ASN A 18 26.56 -20.39 -20.05
CA ASN A 18 26.69 -20.68 -18.62
C ASN A 18 27.39 -19.55 -17.86
N THR A 19 27.09 -18.30 -18.22
CA THR A 19 27.68 -17.12 -17.59
C THR A 19 26.91 -16.73 -16.32
N VAL A 20 27.65 -16.50 -15.23
CA VAL A 20 27.15 -15.94 -13.97
C VAL A 20 27.85 -14.60 -13.74
N VAL A 21 27.09 -13.55 -13.42
CA VAL A 21 27.62 -12.21 -13.15
C VAL A 21 27.55 -11.92 -11.66
N VAL A 22 28.65 -11.45 -11.07
CA VAL A 22 28.72 -10.99 -9.69
C VAL A 22 28.82 -9.47 -9.69
N LEU A 23 27.90 -8.80 -8.99
CA LEU A 23 27.78 -7.36 -8.94
C LEU A 23 28.28 -6.79 -7.60
N GLN A 24 28.96 -5.65 -7.67
CA GLN A 24 29.48 -4.88 -6.55
C GLN A 24 29.17 -3.40 -6.79
N ASN A 25 28.10 -2.91 -6.18
CA ASN A 25 27.58 -1.55 -6.36
C ASN A 25 26.96 -1.05 -5.05
N GLY A 26 26.86 0.27 -4.90
CA GLY A 26 26.28 0.88 -3.69
C GLY A 26 24.75 1.08 -3.75
N SER A 27 24.15 0.94 -4.93
CA SER A 27 22.74 1.23 -5.21
C SER A 27 22.34 0.46 -6.49
N PRO A 28 21.06 0.39 -6.88
CA PRO A 28 20.65 -0.29 -8.10
C PRO A 28 21.39 0.18 -9.35
N VAL A 29 21.67 -0.77 -10.23
CA VAL A 29 22.26 -0.51 -11.55
C VAL A 29 21.39 -1.13 -12.64
N GLU A 30 21.29 -0.44 -13.77
CA GLU A 30 20.62 -1.00 -14.95
C GLU A 30 21.40 -2.20 -15.50
N MET A 31 20.67 -3.28 -15.80
CA MET A 31 21.20 -4.54 -16.32
C MET A 31 20.48 -4.93 -17.62
N PRO A 32 20.77 -4.28 -18.76
CA PRO A 32 20.11 -4.59 -20.03
C PRO A 32 20.39 -6.01 -20.55
N TRP A 33 21.38 -6.70 -19.96
CA TRP A 33 21.80 -8.07 -20.28
C TRP A 33 21.25 -9.12 -19.28
N ALA A 34 20.39 -8.74 -18.34
CA ALA A 34 19.98 -9.61 -17.24
C ALA A 34 19.35 -10.94 -17.70
N ASP A 35 18.66 -10.93 -18.84
CA ASP A 35 18.03 -12.10 -19.48
C ASP A 35 19.00 -12.95 -20.32
N GLN A 36 20.24 -12.49 -20.53
CA GLN A 36 21.26 -13.16 -21.33
C GLN A 36 22.21 -14.04 -20.49
N VAL A 37 22.15 -13.92 -19.16
CA VAL A 37 23.03 -14.65 -18.22
C VAL A 37 22.23 -15.66 -17.40
N LYS A 38 22.89 -16.73 -16.94
CA LYS A 38 22.23 -17.77 -16.14
C LYS A 38 22.06 -17.44 -14.67
N GLY A 39 22.84 -16.49 -14.17
CA GLY A 39 22.77 -16.10 -12.77
C GLY A 39 23.34 -14.71 -12.54
N ILE A 40 22.74 -14.01 -11.60
CA ILE A 40 23.19 -12.70 -11.13
C ILE A 40 23.30 -12.79 -9.62
N MET A 41 24.46 -12.44 -9.08
CA MET A 41 24.71 -12.38 -7.65
C MET A 41 25.04 -10.94 -7.26
N GLU A 42 24.09 -10.27 -6.62
CA GLU A 42 24.27 -8.95 -6.04
C GLU A 42 24.98 -9.07 -4.68
N THR A 43 26.16 -8.47 -4.55
CA THR A 43 27.00 -8.55 -3.34
C THR A 43 27.22 -7.20 -2.66
N TYR A 44 26.70 -6.12 -3.24
CA TYR A 44 26.86 -4.75 -2.82
C TYR A 44 28.33 -4.42 -2.50
N LEU A 45 28.58 -3.68 -1.42
CA LEU A 45 29.91 -3.35 -0.90
C LEU A 45 30.17 -4.14 0.38
N GLY A 46 30.54 -5.41 0.24
CA GLY A 46 30.66 -6.36 1.36
C GLY A 46 31.93 -6.27 2.22
N GLY A 47 32.72 -5.19 2.12
CA GLY A 47 33.93 -4.97 2.90
C GLY A 47 35.07 -5.97 2.65
N ASP A 48 36.05 -6.01 3.55
CA ASP A 48 37.33 -6.73 3.37
C ASP A 48 37.18 -8.24 3.12
N ALA A 49 36.09 -8.85 3.59
CA ALA A 49 35.85 -10.29 3.48
C ALA A 49 35.02 -10.69 2.23
N ILE A 50 34.66 -9.75 1.36
CA ILE A 50 33.73 -9.98 0.25
C ILE A 50 34.19 -11.07 -0.72
N GLY A 51 35.50 -11.18 -0.97
CA GLY A 51 36.05 -12.22 -1.86
C GLY A 51 35.75 -13.63 -1.33
N ALA A 52 36.05 -13.88 -0.06
CA ALA A 52 35.78 -15.19 0.57
C ALA A 52 34.28 -15.48 0.69
N ALA A 53 33.48 -14.46 1.04
CA ALA A 53 32.03 -14.59 1.12
C ALA A 53 31.41 -14.97 -0.24
N THR A 54 31.84 -14.29 -1.32
CA THR A 54 31.40 -14.55 -2.69
C THR A 54 31.70 -15.99 -3.12
N VAL A 55 32.93 -16.46 -2.88
CA VAL A 55 33.33 -17.84 -3.21
C VAL A 55 32.51 -18.86 -2.43
N ASN A 56 32.28 -18.64 -1.13
CA ASN A 56 31.49 -19.57 -0.32
C ASN A 56 30.05 -19.71 -0.82
N ILE A 57 29.46 -18.63 -1.34
CA ILE A 57 28.12 -18.68 -1.92
C ILE A 57 28.15 -19.36 -3.28
N LEU A 58 29.01 -18.92 -4.22
CA LEU A 58 29.10 -19.50 -5.57
C LEU A 58 29.32 -21.02 -5.57
N TYR A 59 30.04 -21.55 -4.57
CA TYR A 59 30.30 -22.99 -4.42
C TYR A 59 29.33 -23.71 -3.49
N GLY A 60 28.24 -23.06 -3.05
CA GLY A 60 27.21 -23.69 -2.24
C GLY A 60 27.62 -24.02 -0.79
N LYS A 61 28.79 -23.55 -0.32
CA LYS A 61 29.18 -23.69 1.09
C LYS A 61 28.26 -22.90 2.01
N VAL A 62 27.71 -21.80 1.49
CA VAL A 62 26.67 -21.00 2.14
C VAL A 62 25.53 -20.79 1.15
N ASN A 63 24.31 -21.12 1.56
CA ASN A 63 23.10 -20.84 0.79
C ASN A 63 22.78 -19.32 0.84
N PRO A 64 22.61 -18.62 -0.30
CA PRO A 64 22.25 -17.21 -0.31
C PRO A 64 20.89 -16.99 0.35
N SER A 65 20.81 -15.93 1.15
CA SER A 65 19.59 -15.60 1.92
C SER A 65 19.40 -14.10 2.09
N GLY A 66 20.04 -13.30 1.22
CA GLY A 66 19.83 -11.86 1.16
C GLY A 66 18.48 -11.53 0.53
N ARG A 67 17.91 -10.40 0.93
CA ARG A 67 16.71 -9.82 0.33
C ARG A 67 17.02 -8.36 -0.01
N LEU A 68 16.60 -7.90 -1.19
CA LEU A 68 16.87 -6.54 -1.62
C LEU A 68 16.19 -5.54 -0.67
N ALA A 69 16.97 -4.56 -0.18
CA ALA A 69 16.45 -3.45 0.61
C ALA A 69 15.95 -2.28 -0.27
N GLU A 70 16.12 -2.39 -1.59
CA GLU A 70 15.79 -1.38 -2.59
C GLU A 70 15.07 -2.05 -3.77
N SER A 71 14.22 -1.30 -4.48
CA SER A 71 13.69 -1.74 -5.76
C SER A 71 14.72 -1.48 -6.86
N PHE A 72 14.96 -2.44 -7.75
CA PHE A 72 15.79 -2.25 -8.94
C PHE A 72 14.88 -1.92 -10.12
N PRO A 73 14.71 -0.64 -10.49
CA PRO A 73 13.88 -0.28 -11.63
C PRO A 73 14.50 -0.79 -12.93
N LYS A 74 13.66 -0.95 -13.98
CA LYS A 74 14.15 -1.31 -15.31
C LYS A 74 14.99 -0.19 -15.92
N LYS A 75 14.60 1.07 -15.64
CA LYS A 75 15.32 2.27 -16.05
C LYS A 75 15.32 3.31 -14.95
N VAL A 76 16.33 4.19 -14.93
CA VAL A 76 16.39 5.28 -13.95
C VAL A 76 15.19 6.23 -14.05
N GLU A 77 14.63 6.42 -15.25
CA GLU A 77 13.45 7.25 -15.52
C GLU A 77 12.18 6.76 -14.82
N ASP A 78 12.11 5.46 -14.47
CA ASP A 78 10.95 4.90 -13.78
C ASP A 78 10.93 5.30 -12.29
N ASN A 79 12.05 5.81 -11.76
CA ASN A 79 12.14 6.21 -10.36
C ASN A 79 11.19 7.39 -10.05
N PRO A 80 10.39 7.32 -8.97
CA PRO A 80 9.42 8.37 -8.64
C PRO A 80 10.03 9.76 -8.47
N SER A 81 11.30 9.86 -8.06
CA SER A 81 11.97 11.15 -7.88
C SER A 81 12.70 11.64 -9.12
N TYR A 82 12.74 10.87 -10.23
CA TYR A 82 13.59 11.16 -11.40
C TYR A 82 13.50 12.61 -11.90
N LEU A 83 12.28 13.17 -11.98
CA LEU A 83 12.07 14.52 -12.49
C LEU A 83 12.56 15.64 -11.54
N PHE A 84 12.65 15.37 -10.24
CA PHE A 84 12.87 16.40 -9.21
C PHE A 84 14.11 16.15 -8.35
N TYR A 85 14.79 15.00 -8.51
CA TYR A 85 15.91 14.57 -7.67
C TYR A 85 17.08 15.57 -7.63
N ILE A 86 17.40 16.19 -8.77
CA ILE A 86 18.48 17.18 -8.87
C ILE A 86 18.06 18.58 -8.38
N GLY A 87 16.76 18.80 -8.19
CA GLY A 87 16.20 20.08 -7.76
C GLY A 87 16.38 21.22 -8.77
N GLU A 88 16.02 22.42 -8.32
CA GLU A 88 16.29 23.69 -9.00
C GLU A 88 16.95 24.66 -8.01
N ASN A 89 18.08 25.25 -8.40
CA ASN A 89 18.93 26.03 -7.49
C ASN A 89 19.34 25.18 -6.26
N ASP A 90 19.21 25.74 -5.05
CA ASP A 90 19.50 25.07 -3.78
C ASP A 90 18.26 24.41 -3.16
N ASN A 91 17.24 24.07 -3.96
CA ASN A 91 15.98 23.48 -3.49
C ASN A 91 15.64 22.16 -4.19
N VAL A 92 15.28 21.13 -3.42
CA VAL A 92 14.83 19.81 -3.90
C VAL A 92 13.46 19.52 -3.28
N GLU A 93 12.45 19.31 -4.13
CA GLU A 93 11.08 19.02 -3.70
C GLU A 93 10.77 17.53 -3.78
N TYR A 94 10.32 16.94 -2.67
CA TYR A 94 9.96 15.53 -2.55
C TYR A 94 8.51 15.31 -3.02
N ARG A 95 8.28 15.51 -4.32
CA ARG A 95 6.94 15.51 -4.93
C ARG A 95 6.30 14.12 -5.01
N GLU A 96 7.09 13.06 -4.86
CA GLU A 96 6.60 11.69 -4.74
C GLU A 96 5.91 11.41 -3.40
N GLY A 97 6.09 12.28 -2.39
CA GLY A 97 5.48 12.14 -1.08
C GLY A 97 5.81 10.79 -0.44
N VAL A 98 4.80 10.05 0.00
CA VAL A 98 4.98 8.71 0.59
C VAL A 98 5.24 7.60 -0.44
N PHE A 99 5.10 7.89 -1.73
CA PHE A 99 5.31 6.93 -2.82
C PHE A 99 6.80 6.85 -3.18
N VAL A 100 7.60 6.36 -2.24
CA VAL A 100 9.05 6.13 -2.43
C VAL A 100 9.33 4.64 -2.57
N GLY A 101 10.16 4.29 -3.56
CA GLY A 101 10.55 2.90 -3.84
C GLY A 101 9.34 2.02 -4.16
N TYR A 102 9.27 0.83 -3.55
CA TYR A 102 8.18 -0.12 -3.84
C TYR A 102 6.78 0.45 -3.61
N ARG A 103 6.63 1.41 -2.70
CA ARG A 103 5.33 2.06 -2.43
C ARG A 103 4.78 2.69 -3.72
N TYR A 104 5.65 3.27 -4.54
CA TYR A 104 5.29 3.79 -5.85
C TYR A 104 5.09 2.70 -6.88
N TYR A 105 6.08 1.82 -7.08
CA TYR A 105 6.06 0.85 -8.18
C TYR A 105 4.84 -0.09 -8.09
N GLU A 106 4.54 -0.61 -6.89
CA GLU A 106 3.39 -1.48 -6.66
C GLU A 106 2.07 -0.74 -6.84
N THR A 107 1.95 0.48 -6.30
CA THR A 107 0.71 1.27 -6.41
C THR A 107 0.45 1.72 -7.85
N LYS A 108 1.49 2.15 -8.56
CA LYS A 108 1.41 2.56 -9.97
C LYS A 108 1.31 1.36 -10.92
N LYS A 109 1.55 0.13 -10.45
CA LYS A 109 1.68 -1.08 -11.27
C LYS A 109 2.76 -0.92 -12.33
N CYS A 110 3.91 -0.40 -11.91
CA CYS A 110 5.10 -0.23 -12.72
C CYS A 110 6.05 -1.39 -12.49
N ASP A 111 6.36 -2.15 -13.55
CA ASP A 111 7.31 -3.25 -13.45
C ASP A 111 8.70 -2.76 -13.04
N VAL A 112 9.38 -3.58 -12.26
CA VAL A 112 10.78 -3.41 -11.87
C VAL A 112 11.58 -4.63 -12.32
N LEU A 113 12.90 -4.48 -12.43
CA LEU A 113 13.77 -5.60 -12.77
C LEU A 113 13.86 -6.59 -11.60
N PHE A 114 14.05 -6.08 -10.38
CA PHE A 114 13.92 -6.87 -9.16
C PHE A 114 13.14 -6.09 -8.09
N PRO A 115 12.08 -6.66 -7.51
CA PRO A 115 11.26 -5.97 -6.53
C PRO A 115 11.91 -5.88 -5.15
N PHE A 116 11.43 -4.95 -4.32
CA PHE A 116 11.85 -4.86 -2.93
C PHE A 116 11.59 -6.19 -2.20
N GLY A 117 12.55 -6.61 -1.37
CA GLY A 117 12.47 -7.89 -0.68
C GLY A 117 12.76 -9.10 -1.58
N HIS A 118 13.12 -8.93 -2.85
CA HIS A 118 13.48 -10.04 -3.73
C HIS A 118 14.81 -10.68 -3.32
N GLY A 119 14.93 -11.99 -3.53
CA GLY A 119 16.14 -12.76 -3.25
C GLY A 119 15.92 -14.24 -3.55
N LEU A 120 16.95 -14.91 -4.05
CA LEU A 120 16.89 -16.35 -4.33
C LEU A 120 17.68 -17.12 -3.27
N SER A 121 17.43 -18.42 -3.25
CA SER A 121 18.06 -19.41 -2.36
C SER A 121 18.35 -20.66 -3.18
N TYR A 122 19.32 -21.47 -2.74
CA TYR A 122 19.59 -22.79 -3.31
C TYR A 122 18.58 -23.86 -2.85
N THR A 123 17.66 -23.49 -1.95
CA THR A 123 16.51 -24.30 -1.54
C THR A 123 15.20 -23.54 -1.73
N HIS A 124 14.08 -24.25 -1.63
CA HIS A 124 12.73 -23.72 -1.77
C HIS A 124 12.01 -23.65 -0.42
N PHE A 125 11.11 -22.68 -0.28
CA PHE A 125 10.29 -22.51 0.92
C PHE A 125 8.83 -22.34 0.55
N ASP A 126 7.98 -23.04 1.30
CA ASP A 126 6.52 -22.96 1.22
C ASP A 126 5.95 -22.38 2.50
N TYR A 127 4.83 -21.67 2.35
CA TYR A 127 4.15 -20.94 3.41
C TYR A 127 2.74 -21.50 3.54
N SER A 128 2.28 -21.74 4.76
CA SER A 128 0.93 -22.25 5.00
C SER A 128 0.36 -21.76 6.32
N ASN A 129 -0.94 -22.00 6.50
CA ASN A 129 -1.66 -21.77 7.75
C ASN A 129 -1.48 -20.36 8.32
N LEU A 130 -1.75 -19.32 7.52
CA LEU A 130 -1.84 -17.95 8.02
C LEU A 130 -2.98 -17.87 9.07
N ARG A 131 -2.64 -17.42 10.28
CA ARG A 131 -3.57 -17.29 11.40
C ARG A 131 -3.50 -15.89 11.98
N LEU A 132 -4.67 -15.28 12.18
CA LEU A 132 -4.82 -13.99 12.85
C LEU A 132 -5.46 -14.23 14.23
N SER A 133 -4.99 -13.54 15.27
CA SER A 133 -5.59 -13.65 16.61
C SER A 133 -7.00 -13.07 16.69
N HIS A 134 -7.37 -12.18 15.75
CA HIS A 134 -8.71 -11.61 15.64
C HIS A 134 -9.17 -11.54 14.18
N THR A 135 -10.48 -11.51 13.97
CA THR A 135 -11.11 -11.12 12.70
C THR A 135 -11.53 -9.65 12.70
N THR A 136 -11.67 -9.06 13.89
CA THR A 136 -11.90 -7.62 14.11
C THR A 136 -10.97 -7.12 15.21
N LEU A 137 -10.24 -6.05 14.96
CA LEU A 137 -9.25 -5.47 15.89
C LEU A 137 -9.62 -4.03 16.25
N ASN A 138 -9.69 -3.70 17.54
CA ASN A 138 -9.68 -2.30 17.98
C ASN A 138 -8.23 -1.79 18.05
N SER A 139 -7.86 -0.93 17.10
CA SER A 139 -6.48 -0.45 16.95
C SER A 139 -5.96 0.41 18.11
N GLU A 140 -6.84 0.93 18.97
CA GLU A 140 -6.46 1.76 20.11
C GLU A 140 -6.14 0.95 21.38
N THR A 141 -6.71 -0.27 21.50
CA THR A 141 -6.64 -1.05 22.74
C THR A 141 -6.05 -2.44 22.58
N GLU A 142 -5.94 -2.93 21.34
CA GLU A 142 -5.55 -4.31 21.06
C GLU A 142 -4.33 -4.38 20.15
N THR A 143 -3.64 -5.52 20.20
CA THR A 143 -2.54 -5.87 19.30
C THR A 143 -2.91 -7.13 18.53
N MET A 144 -2.59 -7.17 17.23
CA MET A 144 -2.83 -8.33 16.39
C MET A 144 -1.61 -9.25 16.38
N SER A 145 -1.81 -10.53 16.73
CA SER A 145 -0.80 -11.57 16.51
C SER A 145 -1.06 -12.26 15.17
N VAL A 146 -0.03 -12.33 14.32
CA VAL A 146 -0.08 -12.99 13.01
C VAL A 146 0.91 -14.15 13.02
N GLU A 147 0.43 -15.36 12.76
CA GLU A 147 1.26 -16.55 12.66
C GLU A 147 1.23 -17.13 11.25
N VAL A 148 2.37 -17.65 10.81
CA VAL A 148 2.49 -18.37 9.53
C VAL A 148 3.49 -19.51 9.69
N ASP A 149 3.18 -20.66 9.10
CA ASP A 149 4.09 -21.80 9.08
C ASP A 149 4.94 -21.74 7.81
N VAL A 150 6.25 -21.93 7.95
CA VAL A 150 7.21 -21.90 6.85
C VAL A 150 8.00 -23.20 6.83
N THR A 151 7.97 -23.87 5.69
CA THR A 151 8.62 -25.16 5.48
C THR A 151 9.72 -25.04 4.44
N ASN A 152 10.92 -25.57 4.73
CA ASN A 152 11.93 -25.77 3.70
C ASN A 152 11.60 -27.05 2.93
N THR A 153 11.19 -26.90 1.68
CA THR A 153 10.74 -28.01 0.82
C THR A 153 11.82 -28.49 -0.16
N GLY A 154 13.02 -27.90 -0.12
CA GLY A 154 14.15 -28.37 -0.92
C GLY A 154 15.10 -29.28 -0.14
N GLU A 155 16.24 -29.59 -0.78
CA GLU A 155 17.18 -30.62 -0.34
C GLU A 155 18.33 -30.09 0.53
N VAL A 156 18.51 -28.77 0.58
CA VAL A 156 19.61 -28.13 1.32
C VAL A 156 19.08 -27.21 2.41
N GLU A 157 19.84 -27.10 3.50
CA GLU A 157 19.55 -26.14 4.56
C GLU A 157 19.58 -24.70 4.00
N GLY A 158 18.68 -23.86 4.49
CA GLY A 158 18.57 -22.48 4.02
C GLY A 158 17.95 -21.57 5.05
N ARG A 159 18.05 -20.26 4.78
CA ARG A 159 17.42 -19.23 5.60
C ARG A 159 16.41 -18.46 4.76
N GLU A 160 15.20 -18.36 5.28
CA GLU A 160 14.09 -17.62 4.67
C GLU A 160 13.80 -16.35 5.47
N VAL A 161 13.49 -15.26 4.78
CA VAL A 161 12.99 -14.01 5.35
C VAL A 161 11.50 -13.91 5.02
N VAL A 162 10.67 -14.22 6.01
CA VAL A 162 9.22 -14.05 5.93
C VAL A 162 8.90 -12.58 6.02
N GLN A 163 8.17 -12.03 5.04
CA GLN A 163 7.81 -10.62 4.98
C GLN A 163 6.30 -10.46 5.16
N LEU A 164 5.92 -9.60 6.12
CA LEU A 164 4.53 -9.26 6.41
C LEU A 164 4.25 -7.83 5.96
N TYR A 165 3.25 -7.70 5.09
CA TYR A 165 2.72 -6.44 4.58
C TYR A 165 1.31 -6.21 5.10
N VAL A 166 0.96 -4.94 5.33
CA VAL A 166 -0.41 -4.49 5.59
C VAL A 166 -0.89 -3.67 4.40
N ALA A 167 -2.02 -4.06 3.84
CA ALA A 167 -2.62 -3.45 2.67
C ALA A 167 -4.01 -2.87 3.03
N PRO A 168 -4.14 -1.56 3.25
CA PRO A 168 -5.45 -0.96 3.49
C PRO A 168 -6.32 -1.11 2.25
N HIS A 169 -7.60 -1.45 2.43
CA HIS A 169 -8.59 -1.26 1.36
C HIS A 169 -8.77 0.24 1.12
N LYS A 170 -9.33 0.61 -0.03
CA LYS A 170 -9.45 2.02 -0.42
C LYS A 170 -10.20 2.82 0.66
N GLY A 171 -9.47 3.69 1.36
CA GLY A 171 -9.99 4.64 2.34
C GLY A 171 -10.16 6.03 1.74
N VAL A 172 -10.26 7.03 2.63
CA VAL A 172 -10.37 8.44 2.26
C VAL A 172 -9.00 9.02 1.92
N ILE A 173 -7.94 8.49 2.55
CA ILE A 173 -6.56 8.95 2.35
C ILE A 173 -5.83 8.12 1.31
N LEU A 174 -5.08 8.82 0.47
CA LEU A 174 -4.19 8.22 -0.52
C LEU A 174 -3.01 7.53 0.19
N ARG A 175 -2.91 6.20 0.05
CA ARG A 175 -1.86 5.37 0.67
C ARG A 175 -1.23 4.42 -0.34
N PRO A 176 0.01 3.95 -0.09
CA PRO A 176 0.57 2.82 -0.83
C PRO A 176 -0.34 1.60 -0.75
N ILE A 177 -0.43 0.83 -1.84
CA ILE A 177 -1.32 -0.34 -1.92
C ILE A 177 -1.03 -1.37 -0.82
N LYS A 178 0.23 -1.45 -0.36
CA LYS A 178 0.66 -2.18 0.83
C LYS A 178 1.98 -1.66 1.37
N GLU A 179 2.24 -1.91 2.64
CA GLU A 179 3.47 -1.49 3.32
C GLU A 179 4.05 -2.61 4.18
N LEU A 180 5.38 -2.78 4.18
CA LEU A 180 6.05 -3.75 5.06
C LEU A 180 5.88 -3.31 6.52
N LYS A 181 5.35 -4.20 7.36
CA LYS A 181 5.17 -3.96 8.82
C LYS A 181 5.91 -4.95 9.70
N GLY A 182 6.43 -6.03 9.14
CA GLY A 182 7.29 -6.95 9.87
C GLY A 182 8.08 -7.87 8.94
N PHE A 183 9.23 -8.33 9.40
CA PHE A 183 9.94 -9.43 8.75
C PHE A 183 10.73 -10.23 9.78
N THR A 184 10.84 -11.53 9.55
CA THR A 184 11.59 -12.45 10.43
C THR A 184 12.41 -13.40 9.59
N LYS A 185 13.69 -13.56 9.94
CA LYS A 185 14.58 -14.51 9.28
C LYS A 185 14.64 -15.82 10.06
N VAL A 186 14.29 -16.92 9.42
CA VAL A 186 14.30 -18.27 10.00
C VAL A 186 15.29 -19.17 9.27
N ASN A 187 15.96 -20.04 10.01
CA ASN A 187 16.85 -21.06 9.48
C ASN A 187 16.14 -22.41 9.54
N LEU A 188 16.12 -23.15 8.43
CA LEU A 188 15.35 -24.39 8.27
C LEU A 188 16.19 -25.46 7.57
N LYS A 189 16.29 -26.63 8.18
CA LYS A 189 16.81 -27.85 7.55
C LYS A 189 15.81 -28.37 6.49
N PRO A 190 16.24 -29.23 5.55
CA PRO A 190 15.32 -29.88 4.61
C PRO A 190 14.13 -30.53 5.34
N ASN A 191 12.91 -30.25 4.86
CA ASN A 191 11.62 -30.71 5.40
C ASN A 191 11.29 -30.20 6.81
N GLU A 192 12.06 -29.27 7.38
CA GLU A 192 11.72 -28.63 8.66
C GLU A 192 10.66 -27.56 8.43
N THR A 193 9.68 -27.50 9.34
CA THR A 193 8.66 -26.44 9.42
C THR A 193 8.86 -25.64 10.70
N LYS A 194 8.80 -24.31 10.62
CA LYS A 194 8.73 -23.41 11.79
C LYS A 194 7.57 -22.46 11.65
N THR A 195 6.90 -22.19 12.78
CA THR A 195 5.93 -21.11 12.90
C THR A 195 6.65 -19.81 13.19
N VAL A 196 6.34 -18.77 12.42
CA VAL A 196 6.79 -17.39 12.62
C VAL A 196 5.61 -16.58 13.14
N THR A 197 5.87 -15.76 14.16
CA THR A 197 4.86 -14.89 14.77
C THR A 197 5.28 -13.43 14.62
N PHE A 198 4.32 -12.58 14.27
CA PHE A 198 4.44 -11.13 14.22
C PHE A 198 3.42 -10.48 15.15
N ALA A 199 3.78 -9.34 15.73
CA ALA A 199 2.86 -8.50 16.47
C ALA A 199 2.65 -7.20 15.70
N LEU A 200 1.39 -6.84 15.42
CA LEU A 200 0.99 -5.60 14.78
C LEU A 200 0.25 -4.73 15.80
N ASP A 201 0.78 -3.54 16.03
CA ASP A 201 0.22 -2.50 16.88
C ASP A 201 -0.53 -1.44 16.08
N LYS A 202 -1.03 -0.39 16.74
CA LYS A 202 -1.67 0.78 16.11
C LYS A 202 -0.88 1.32 14.91
N ARG A 203 0.44 1.46 15.05
CA ARG A 203 1.32 2.03 14.01
C ARG A 203 1.43 1.16 12.76
N SER A 204 1.11 -0.12 12.88
CA SER A 204 1.04 -1.04 11.75
C SER A 204 -0.08 -0.69 10.78
N PHE A 205 -1.16 -0.09 11.26
CA PHE A 205 -2.31 0.32 10.46
C PHE A 205 -2.35 1.82 10.18
N ALA A 206 -1.64 2.62 10.99
CA ALA A 206 -1.73 4.07 10.96
C ALA A 206 -1.03 4.74 9.76
N TYR A 207 -1.54 5.91 9.39
CA TYR A 207 -0.89 6.94 8.58
C TYR A 207 -0.73 8.23 9.40
N TRP A 208 0.05 9.19 8.92
CA TRP A 208 0.16 10.50 9.56
C TRP A 208 -0.93 11.44 9.05
N ASN A 209 -1.80 11.91 9.93
CA ASN A 209 -2.85 12.87 9.59
C ASN A 209 -2.35 14.30 9.85
N LEU A 210 -2.32 15.12 8.79
CA LEU A 210 -1.80 16.49 8.85
C LEU A 210 -2.67 17.44 9.68
N GLU A 211 -3.99 17.27 9.63
CA GLU A 211 -4.94 18.14 10.36
C GLU A 211 -4.89 17.88 11.87
N LEU A 212 -4.68 16.62 12.26
CA LEU A 212 -4.56 16.22 13.66
C LEU A 212 -3.14 16.34 14.20
N ASN A 213 -2.14 16.43 13.31
CA ASN A 213 -0.73 16.38 13.66
C ASN A 213 -0.37 15.14 14.51
N ASP A 214 -0.96 13.98 14.16
CA ASP A 214 -0.77 12.70 14.88
C ASP A 214 -1.01 11.47 13.98
N TRP A 215 -0.60 10.30 14.47
CA TRP A 215 -0.83 8.99 13.86
C TRP A 215 -2.28 8.55 13.98
N HIS A 216 -2.83 8.12 12.85
CA HIS A 216 -4.25 7.88 12.71
C HIS A 216 -4.54 6.58 11.95
N VAL A 217 -5.54 5.82 12.39
CA VAL A 217 -5.99 4.57 11.77
C VAL A 217 -7.40 4.78 11.24
N GLU A 218 -7.60 4.61 9.94
CA GLU A 218 -8.96 4.61 9.35
C GLU A 218 -9.67 3.32 9.75
N ASP A 219 -10.95 3.43 10.11
CA ASP A 219 -11.82 2.26 10.18
C ASP A 219 -11.92 1.61 8.79
N GLY A 220 -11.89 0.28 8.74
CA GLY A 220 -12.09 -0.45 7.51
C GLY A 220 -11.38 -1.79 7.45
N ASN A 221 -11.32 -2.34 6.24
CA ASN A 221 -10.68 -3.62 5.99
C ASN A 221 -9.22 -3.43 5.58
N TYR A 222 -8.36 -4.25 6.17
CA TYR A 222 -6.94 -4.30 5.88
C TYR A 222 -6.57 -5.74 5.55
N ASP A 223 -5.93 -5.97 4.42
CA ASP A 223 -5.37 -7.28 4.13
C ASP A 223 -4.03 -7.43 4.83
N ILE A 224 -3.89 -8.51 5.59
CA ILE A 224 -2.62 -8.99 6.13
C ILE A 224 -2.03 -9.95 5.11
N VAL A 225 -0.87 -9.59 4.56
CA VAL A 225 -0.27 -10.27 3.41
C VAL A 225 1.11 -10.81 3.79
N ILE A 226 1.32 -12.10 3.55
CA ILE A 226 2.64 -12.74 3.60
C ILE A 226 3.17 -12.87 2.19
N GLY A 227 4.33 -12.28 1.92
CA GLY A 227 4.98 -12.31 0.61
C GLY A 227 6.40 -12.88 0.67
N LYS A 228 6.86 -13.45 -0.46
CA LYS A 228 8.28 -13.80 -0.67
C LYS A 228 9.13 -12.56 -0.95
N ASN A 229 8.48 -11.54 -1.50
CA ASN A 229 8.97 -10.19 -1.74
C ASN A 229 7.71 -9.29 -1.85
N VAL A 230 7.88 -8.01 -2.14
CA VAL A 230 6.72 -7.11 -2.24
C VAL A 230 5.80 -7.43 -3.43
N HIS A 231 6.29 -8.08 -4.48
CA HIS A 231 5.49 -8.40 -5.66
C HIS A 231 4.75 -9.75 -5.54
N ASP A 232 5.44 -10.75 -4.96
CA ASP A 232 4.94 -12.13 -4.86
C ASP A 232 4.23 -12.40 -3.53
N ASP A 233 2.92 -12.15 -3.51
CA ASP A 233 2.04 -12.48 -2.39
C ASP A 233 1.75 -13.99 -2.35
N VAL A 234 1.87 -14.60 -1.17
CA VAL A 234 1.70 -16.06 -0.98
C VAL A 234 0.44 -16.37 -0.19
N LEU A 235 0.23 -15.67 0.94
CA LEU A 235 -0.94 -15.83 1.79
C LEU A 235 -1.54 -14.46 2.09
N LYS A 236 -2.87 -14.42 2.15
CA LYS A 236 -3.61 -13.20 2.46
C LYS A 236 -4.82 -13.52 3.31
N GLN A 237 -5.07 -12.70 4.32
CA GLN A 237 -6.33 -12.71 5.08
C GLN A 237 -6.77 -11.29 5.39
N THR A 238 -8.06 -11.03 5.25
CA THR A 238 -8.64 -9.71 5.56
C THR A 238 -8.96 -9.59 7.04
N LEU A 239 -8.58 -8.45 7.62
CA LEU A 239 -8.83 -8.04 8.99
C LEU A 239 -9.71 -6.79 8.97
N SER A 240 -10.82 -6.81 9.70
CA SER A 240 -11.57 -5.58 9.98
C SER A 240 -10.89 -4.84 11.12
N VAL A 241 -10.48 -3.60 10.90
CA VAL A 241 -9.81 -2.77 11.90
C VAL A 241 -10.75 -1.64 12.26
N ARG A 242 -11.10 -1.58 13.55
CA ARG A 242 -11.76 -0.44 14.15
C ARG A 242 -10.72 0.61 14.50
N GLY A 243 -10.70 1.62 13.65
CA GLY A 243 -9.98 2.86 13.87
C GLY A 243 -10.88 3.89 14.54
N ILE A 244 -10.53 5.15 14.33
CA ILE A 244 -11.44 6.27 14.47
C ILE A 244 -11.27 6.96 13.12
N THR A 245 -12.30 7.18 12.28
CA THR A 245 -12.08 7.84 10.98
C THR A 245 -12.31 9.35 11.10
N ILE A 246 -11.27 10.12 11.42
CA ILE A 246 -11.48 11.55 11.64
C ILE A 246 -11.53 12.30 10.30
N PHE A 247 -12.71 12.84 9.99
CA PHE A 247 -12.85 13.90 9.00
C PHE A 247 -12.72 15.25 9.71
N VAL A 248 -11.56 15.91 9.55
CA VAL A 248 -11.39 17.29 10.04
C VAL A 248 -11.76 18.23 8.90
N GLY A 249 -13.00 18.70 8.90
CA GLY A 249 -13.44 19.71 7.94
C GLY A 249 -14.72 20.38 8.42
N LYS A 250 -14.75 21.72 8.38
CA LYS A 250 -16.02 22.45 8.48
C LYS A 250 -16.80 22.18 7.20
N LEU A 251 -18.02 21.69 7.33
CA LEU A 251 -18.93 21.54 6.21
C LEU A 251 -19.33 22.93 5.72
N THR A 252 -19.17 23.17 4.42
CA THR A 252 -19.52 24.42 3.76
C THR A 252 -20.68 24.19 2.80
N GLU A 253 -21.22 25.25 2.23
CA GLU A 253 -22.23 25.19 1.17
C GLU A 253 -21.74 24.44 -0.09
N LEU A 254 -20.42 24.29 -0.23
CA LEU A 254 -19.76 23.54 -1.29
C LEU A 254 -19.46 22.09 -0.92
N SER A 255 -19.60 21.70 0.35
CA SER A 255 -19.49 20.29 0.77
C SER A 255 -20.56 19.47 0.07
N THR A 256 -20.25 18.21 -0.22
CA THR A 256 -21.22 17.34 -0.87
C THR A 256 -22.32 16.92 0.11
N ILE A 257 -23.47 16.51 -0.42
CA ILE A 257 -24.52 15.90 0.40
C ILE A 257 -23.99 14.67 1.14
N GLY A 258 -23.11 13.88 0.50
CA GLY A 258 -22.42 12.75 1.12
C GLY A 258 -21.58 13.16 2.33
N ASP A 259 -20.79 14.23 2.23
CA ASP A 259 -19.98 14.74 3.34
C ASP A 259 -20.86 15.12 4.55
N VAL A 260 -22.04 15.70 4.29
CA VAL A 260 -22.98 16.07 5.35
C VAL A 260 -23.63 14.84 5.98
N ILE A 261 -23.99 13.83 5.19
CA ILE A 261 -24.57 12.58 5.71
C ILE A 261 -23.56 11.80 6.57
N LEU A 262 -22.26 11.89 6.26
CA LEU A 262 -21.22 11.26 7.07
C LEU A 262 -21.09 11.88 8.48
N ASN A 263 -21.51 13.13 8.67
CA ASN A 263 -21.57 13.77 9.99
C ASN A 263 -22.80 13.31 10.77
N PRO A 264 -22.72 12.86 12.03
CA PRO A 264 -23.90 12.46 12.80
C PRO A 264 -25.00 13.53 12.93
N LYS A 265 -24.63 14.80 13.14
CA LYS A 265 -25.57 15.94 13.14
C LYS A 265 -26.08 16.23 11.72
N GLY A 266 -25.23 16.06 10.71
CA GLY A 266 -25.59 16.21 9.31
C GLY A 266 -26.52 15.10 8.79
N ALA A 267 -26.36 13.85 9.22
CA ALA A 267 -27.28 12.73 8.98
C ALA A 267 -28.65 13.02 9.59
N ALA A 268 -28.70 13.48 10.83
CA ALA A 268 -29.94 13.88 11.49
C ALA A 268 -30.61 15.09 10.82
N TYR A 269 -29.83 15.99 10.21
CA TYR A 269 -30.34 17.05 9.35
C TYR A 269 -30.87 16.49 8.02
N TRP A 270 -30.14 15.56 7.40
CA TRP A 270 -30.51 14.92 6.14
C TRP A 270 -31.84 14.16 6.24
N GLU A 271 -32.03 13.37 7.30
CA GLU A 271 -33.30 12.65 7.56
C GLU A 271 -34.51 13.59 7.58
N LYS A 272 -34.34 14.83 8.05
CA LYS A 272 -35.41 15.84 8.09
C LYS A 272 -35.66 16.49 6.74
N ILE A 273 -34.61 16.71 5.95
CA ILE A 273 -34.70 17.46 4.69
C ILE A 273 -34.98 16.57 3.47
N GLN A 274 -34.54 15.30 3.49
CA GLN A 274 -34.65 14.35 2.38
C GLN A 274 -36.08 14.23 1.82
N PRO A 275 -37.16 14.19 2.62
CA PRO A 275 -38.51 14.16 2.07
C PRO A 275 -38.84 15.39 1.20
N ARG A 276 -38.40 16.59 1.60
CA ARG A 276 -38.58 17.83 0.83
C ARG A 276 -37.74 17.83 -0.45
N VAL A 277 -36.57 17.20 -0.44
CA VAL A 277 -35.73 17.00 -1.64
C VAL A 277 -36.44 16.13 -2.65
N ILE A 278 -37.00 15.00 -2.22
CA ILE A 278 -37.73 14.07 -3.09
C ILE A 278 -38.95 14.77 -3.70
N GLU A 279 -39.70 15.53 -2.91
CA GLU A 279 -40.86 16.30 -3.39
C GLU A 279 -40.46 17.39 -4.39
N GLY A 280 -39.44 18.20 -4.07
CA GLY A 280 -38.92 19.26 -4.95
C GLY A 280 -38.37 18.71 -6.27
N ALA A 281 -37.66 17.58 -6.22
CA ALA A 281 -37.16 16.90 -7.40
C ALA A 281 -38.30 16.43 -8.33
N LYS A 282 -39.39 15.88 -7.77
CA LYS A 282 -40.59 15.51 -8.53
C LYS A 282 -41.25 16.72 -9.19
N GLN A 283 -41.44 17.80 -8.44
CA GLN A 283 -42.08 19.02 -8.96
C GLN A 283 -41.28 19.67 -10.09
N LYS A 284 -39.95 19.58 -10.03
CA LYS A 284 -39.05 20.11 -11.07
C LYS A 284 -38.77 19.14 -12.22
N GLY A 285 -39.37 17.95 -12.21
CA GLY A 285 -39.23 16.95 -13.27
C GLY A 285 -37.88 16.22 -13.28
N PHE A 286 -37.15 16.22 -12.17
CA PHE A 286 -35.90 15.45 -12.03
C PHE A 286 -36.15 13.96 -11.76
N THR A 287 -37.34 13.57 -11.30
CA THR A 287 -37.74 12.18 -11.04
C THR A 287 -39.21 11.94 -11.42
N SER A 288 -39.56 10.74 -11.92
CA SER A 288 -40.94 10.35 -12.27
C SER A 288 -41.54 9.35 -11.27
N GLU A 289 -42.88 9.20 -11.25
CA GLU A 289 -43.58 8.24 -10.37
C GLU A 289 -43.16 6.78 -10.61
N THR A 290 -42.69 6.45 -11.82
CA THR A 290 -42.21 5.11 -12.20
C THR A 290 -40.76 4.81 -11.80
N ASP A 291 -40.01 5.80 -11.29
CA ASP A 291 -38.60 5.63 -10.90
C ASP A 291 -38.41 5.11 -9.46
N VAL A 292 -39.48 5.01 -8.67
CA VAL A 292 -39.42 4.66 -7.24
C VAL A 292 -39.19 3.15 -7.02
N GLU A 293 -39.40 2.31 -8.04
CA GLU A 293 -39.29 0.84 -7.93
C GLU A 293 -37.94 0.25 -8.39
N ASN A 294 -37.04 1.05 -8.97
CA ASN A 294 -35.69 0.61 -9.34
C ASN A 294 -34.64 1.47 -8.62
N GLU A 295 -34.30 1.10 -7.40
CA GLU A 295 -33.08 1.55 -6.71
C GLU A 295 -31.85 1.07 -7.49
N SER A 296 -31.44 1.81 -8.53
CA SER A 296 -30.09 1.67 -9.05
C SER A 296 -29.16 2.48 -8.15
N ASP A 297 -28.27 1.80 -7.44
CA ASP A 297 -27.17 2.32 -6.59
C ASP A 297 -26.55 3.62 -7.14
N HIS A 298 -26.40 3.67 -8.47
CA HIS A 298 -25.74 4.75 -9.19
C HIS A 298 -26.44 6.12 -9.14
N ARG A 299 -27.77 6.21 -9.04
CA ARG A 299 -28.48 7.51 -8.96
C ARG A 299 -28.33 8.15 -7.58
N THR A 300 -28.32 7.32 -6.54
CA THR A 300 -28.08 7.73 -5.16
C THR A 300 -26.65 8.25 -5.00
N GLU A 301 -25.67 7.55 -5.59
CA GLU A 301 -24.27 8.01 -5.64
C GLU A 301 -24.12 9.39 -6.32
N VAL A 302 -24.79 9.60 -7.46
CA VAL A 302 -24.74 10.89 -8.16
C VAL A 302 -25.32 12.01 -7.29
N MET A 303 -26.47 11.79 -6.64
CA MET A 303 -27.06 12.80 -5.75
C MET A 303 -26.15 13.14 -4.58
N PHE A 304 -25.53 12.13 -3.95
CA PHE A 304 -24.63 12.35 -2.82
C PHE A 304 -23.32 13.05 -3.21
N SER A 305 -22.95 13.05 -4.49
CA SER A 305 -21.80 13.81 -4.99
C SER A 305 -22.08 15.31 -5.25
N LEU A 306 -23.35 15.73 -5.23
CA LEU A 306 -23.71 17.13 -5.48
C LEU A 306 -23.38 18.02 -4.27
N PRO A 307 -22.93 19.27 -4.48
CA PRO A 307 -22.79 20.25 -3.40
C PRO A 307 -24.11 20.48 -2.69
N ILE A 308 -24.07 20.64 -1.37
CA ILE A 308 -25.27 20.76 -0.53
C ILE A 308 -26.06 22.05 -0.80
N ASN A 309 -25.44 23.10 -1.35
CA ASN A 309 -26.18 24.26 -1.85
C ASN A 309 -27.18 23.95 -2.97
N THR A 310 -27.07 22.79 -3.63
CA THR A 310 -28.04 22.31 -4.61
C THR A 310 -29.44 22.14 -3.98
N LEU A 311 -29.52 21.93 -2.66
CA LEU A 311 -30.79 21.86 -1.94
C LEU A 311 -31.60 23.15 -2.09
N CYS A 312 -30.96 24.32 -2.12
CA CYS A 312 -31.62 25.62 -2.32
C CYS A 312 -32.24 25.74 -3.73
N PHE A 313 -31.72 24.99 -4.69
CA PHE A 313 -32.33 24.89 -6.01
C PHE A 313 -33.46 23.87 -6.03
N ILE A 314 -33.31 22.71 -5.39
CA ILE A 314 -34.30 21.61 -5.50
C ILE A 314 -35.54 21.89 -4.66
N ILE A 315 -35.35 22.36 -3.43
CA ILE A 315 -36.42 22.50 -2.45
C ILE A 315 -37.08 23.87 -2.60
N PRO A 316 -38.40 23.95 -2.83
CA PRO A 316 -39.13 25.21 -2.78
C PRO A 316 -38.97 25.91 -1.42
N ASP A 317 -38.77 27.22 -1.46
CA ASP A 317 -38.63 28.09 -0.29
C ASP A 317 -37.47 27.74 0.66
N TYR A 318 -36.48 26.97 0.21
CA TYR A 318 -35.26 26.69 1.00
C TYR A 318 -34.14 27.64 0.61
N THR A 319 -33.74 28.52 1.53
CA THR A 319 -32.78 29.60 1.23
C THR A 319 -31.35 29.22 1.57
N ILE A 320 -30.38 29.97 1.02
CA ILE A 320 -28.97 29.80 1.37
C ILE A 320 -28.71 30.15 2.85
N ASP A 321 -29.44 31.10 3.42
CA ASP A 321 -29.31 31.48 4.83
C ASP A 321 -29.80 30.38 5.77
N GLU A 322 -30.89 29.70 5.40
CA GLU A 322 -31.37 28.51 6.11
C GLU A 322 -30.36 27.36 6.05
N LEU A 323 -29.70 27.16 4.90
CA LEU A 323 -28.63 26.17 4.77
C LEU A 323 -27.41 26.54 5.61
N ASN A 324 -26.96 27.79 5.57
CA ASN A 324 -25.82 28.24 6.36
C ASN A 324 -26.07 28.11 7.85
N THR A 325 -27.29 28.45 8.32
CA THR A 325 -27.68 28.25 9.72
C THR A 325 -27.63 26.77 10.13
N ALA A 326 -28.09 25.88 9.24
CA ALA A 326 -28.00 24.45 9.48
C ALA A 326 -26.54 23.98 9.53
N LEU A 327 -25.69 24.43 8.60
CA LEU A 327 -24.26 24.11 8.58
C LEU A 327 -23.53 24.64 9.81
N GLU A 328 -23.87 25.83 10.31
CA GLU A 328 -23.31 26.36 11.57
C GLU A 328 -23.62 25.45 12.76
N GLU A 329 -24.85 24.96 12.88
CA GLU A 329 -25.24 24.07 13.98
C GLU A 329 -24.65 22.66 13.81
N ILE A 330 -24.53 22.17 12.56
CA ILE A 330 -23.86 20.90 12.25
C ILE A 330 -22.36 20.97 12.57
N ASN A 331 -21.71 22.11 12.29
CA ASN A 331 -20.30 22.37 12.55
C ASN A 331 -20.00 22.79 13.99
N LYS A 332 -21.03 22.87 14.85
CA LYS A 332 -20.83 23.15 16.26
C LYS A 332 -20.09 21.98 16.87
N ASP A 333 -18.94 22.23 17.47
CA ASP A 333 -17.99 21.22 17.96
C ASP A 333 -17.28 20.45 16.85
N ASP A 334 -16.04 20.03 17.12
CA ASP A 334 -15.34 19.10 16.24
C ASP A 334 -16.09 17.78 16.20
N TRP A 335 -16.41 17.31 15.00
CA TRP A 335 -17.07 16.02 14.81
C TRP A 335 -16.09 15.03 14.18
N ARG A 336 -16.36 13.75 14.40
CA ARG A 336 -15.53 12.63 13.94
C ARG A 336 -16.48 11.60 13.33
N ILE A 337 -16.10 11.02 12.20
CA ILE A 337 -16.74 9.80 11.71
C ILE A 337 -16.12 8.69 12.56
N TYR A 338 -16.94 7.91 13.25
CA TYR A 338 -16.44 6.76 13.98
C TYR A 338 -16.44 5.55 13.06
#